data_AF-A0A839E5Q2-F1
#
_entry.id   AF-A0A839E5Q2-F1
#
_cell.length_a   1.000
_cell.length_b   1.000
_cell.length_c   1.000
_cell.angle_alpha   90.00
_cell.angle_beta   90.00
_cell.angle_gamma   90.00
#
_symmetry.space_group_name_H-M   'P 1'
#
loop_
_entity.id
_entity.type
_entity.pdbx_description
1 polymer ?
#
loop_
_entity_poly.entity_id
_entity_poly.type
_entity_poly.pdbx_seq_one_letter_code
_entity_poly.pdbx_strand_id
1 'polypeptide(L)'
;MEWVNGILDWLGSPEGRRVTASTIIPAIAIIVSGIIAGLIGRGSTKRVIAQYNRDALTAAVQALVLAGRKAAGWNAIGTIERVQVDHLIGEAETRIRLLPVPGAALAANWAAHQLEDMKRNSAGFSFQAQQTLAEYRDRLIAWSEKPRHAKKLFGADLERWKYEADPAEQQLVAEQAHWEAERTPERESAAVTPATSTTATVARAETPSRSAVGPMSSDEPPVTPPNAGTPLVVSTPFAPQLTTSTSSPGGEIDARESDPVPTQAFVVEHRGESPSTPGDDSAPPPMPAQNVRDRINPQDEN
;
A
#
# COMPACT_ATOMS: atom_id res chain seq x y z
N MET A 1 44.40 -2.34 -49.31
CA MET A 1 45.04 -3.01 -48.14
C MET A 1 46.30 -2.27 -47.66
N GLU A 2 47.00 -1.51 -48.52
CA GLU A 2 48.22 -0.76 -48.15
C GLU A 2 48.02 0.30 -47.06
N TRP A 3 46.86 0.97 -47.00
CA TRP A 3 46.56 1.95 -45.95
C TRP A 3 46.49 1.32 -44.55
N VAL A 4 45.96 0.09 -44.43
CA VAL A 4 45.90 -0.63 -43.16
C VAL A 4 47.32 -1.02 -42.71
N ASN A 5 48.15 -1.48 -43.64
CA ASN A 5 49.55 -1.81 -43.34
C ASN A 5 50.34 -0.58 -42.91
N GLY A 6 50.14 0.57 -43.57
CA GLY A 6 50.78 1.83 -43.17
C GLY A 6 50.40 2.31 -41.78
N ILE A 7 49.15 2.08 -41.34
CA ILE A 7 48.72 2.37 -39.97
C ILE A 7 49.38 1.43 -38.96
N LEU A 8 49.45 0.13 -39.27
CA LEU A 8 50.06 -0.86 -38.38
C LEU A 8 51.57 -0.63 -38.23
N ASP A 9 52.27 -0.28 -39.31
CA ASP A 9 53.69 0.07 -39.27
C ASP A 9 53.94 1.35 -38.45
N TRP A 10 53.12 2.37 -38.63
CA TRP A 10 53.21 3.59 -37.82
C TRP A 10 52.94 3.31 -36.34
N LEU A 11 51.94 2.49 -36.02
CA LEU A 11 51.60 2.12 -34.64
C LEU A 11 52.72 1.34 -33.96
N GLY A 12 53.47 0.53 -34.72
CA GLY A 12 54.66 -0.18 -34.26
C GLY A 12 55.90 0.70 -34.10
N SER A 13 55.94 1.87 -34.75
CA SER A 13 57.05 2.82 -34.66
C SER A 13 57.20 3.41 -33.24
N PRO A 14 58.41 3.87 -32.84
CA PRO A 14 58.62 4.50 -31.53
C PRO A 14 57.72 5.73 -31.27
N GLU A 15 57.48 6.53 -32.31
CA GLU A 15 56.65 7.73 -32.21
C GLU A 15 55.15 7.38 -32.08
N GLY A 16 54.66 6.43 -32.89
CA GLY A 16 53.29 5.94 -32.79
C GLY A 16 52.97 5.32 -31.44
N ARG A 17 53.90 4.56 -30.86
CA ARG A 17 53.76 4.01 -29.50
C ARG A 17 53.67 5.11 -28.44
N ARG A 18 54.45 6.18 -28.56
CA ARG A 18 54.44 7.30 -27.60
C ARG A 18 53.09 8.02 -27.62
N VAL A 19 52.61 8.41 -28.80
CA VAL A 19 51.31 9.09 -28.97
C VAL A 19 50.14 8.21 -28.52
N THR A 20 50.20 6.91 -28.85
CA THR A 20 49.17 5.96 -28.44
C THR A 20 49.08 5.84 -26.92
N ALA A 21 50.23 5.70 -26.25
CA ALA A 21 50.28 5.56 -24.80
C ALA A 21 49.92 6.87 -24.05
N SER A 22 50.38 8.03 -24.54
CA SER A 22 50.17 9.30 -23.84
C SER A 22 48.80 9.92 -24.07
N THR A 23 48.17 9.65 -25.22
CA THR A 23 47.01 10.41 -25.68
C THR A 23 45.83 9.51 -26.04
N ILE A 24 46.06 8.49 -26.86
CA ILE A 24 44.96 7.64 -27.37
C ILE A 24 44.39 6.76 -26.25
N ILE A 25 45.25 6.07 -25.49
CA ILE A 25 44.81 5.20 -24.39
C ILE A 25 44.04 5.98 -23.31
N PRO A 26 44.53 7.13 -22.80
CA PRO A 26 43.76 7.93 -21.86
C PRO A 26 42.44 8.46 -22.43
N ALA A 27 42.42 8.90 -23.69
CA ALA A 27 41.19 9.37 -24.33
C ALA A 27 40.13 8.26 -24.41
N ILE A 28 40.52 7.04 -24.82
CA ILE A 28 39.62 5.88 -24.85
C ILE A 28 39.19 5.50 -23.42
N ALA A 29 40.10 5.54 -22.44
CA ALA A 29 39.76 5.25 -21.05
C ALA A 29 38.69 6.20 -20.50
N ILE A 30 38.78 7.50 -20.82
CA ILE A 30 37.76 8.48 -20.44
C ILE A 30 36.42 8.18 -21.10
N ILE A 31 36.42 7.84 -22.40
CA ILE A 31 35.19 7.49 -23.13
C ILE A 31 34.53 6.24 -22.53
N VAL A 32 35.30 5.18 -22.33
CA VAL A 32 34.80 3.92 -21.75
C VAL A 32 34.30 4.15 -20.33
N SER A 33 35.04 4.91 -19.51
CA SER A 33 34.61 5.29 -18.16
C SER A 33 33.28 6.04 -18.17
N GLY A 34 33.12 7.01 -19.08
CA GLY A 34 31.87 7.75 -19.27
C GLY A 34 30.69 6.86 -19.69
N ILE A 35 30.92 5.91 -20.58
CA ILE A 35 29.88 4.94 -21.01
C ILE A 35 29.45 4.07 -19.83
N ILE A 36 30.41 3.50 -19.08
CA ILE A 36 30.12 2.65 -17.93
C ILE A 36 29.37 3.44 -16.85
N ALA A 37 29.86 4.64 -16.51
CA ALA A 37 29.21 5.51 -15.55
C ALA A 37 27.77 5.87 -15.98
N GLY A 38 27.55 6.18 -17.25
CA GLY A 38 26.22 6.47 -17.79
C GLY A 38 25.26 5.28 -17.72
N LEU A 39 25.74 4.07 -18.00
CA LEU A 39 24.93 2.84 -17.91
C LEU A 39 24.54 2.53 -16.46
N ILE A 40 25.47 2.66 -15.52
CA ILE A 40 25.20 2.46 -14.08
C ILE A 40 24.20 3.52 -13.59
N GLY A 41 24.42 4.78 -13.92
CA GLY A 41 23.52 5.88 -13.56
C GLY A 41 22.09 5.62 -14.04
N ARG A 42 21.93 5.25 -15.32
CA ARG A 42 20.61 4.94 -15.89
C ARG A 42 19.93 3.73 -15.23
N GLY A 43 20.70 2.68 -14.92
CA GLY A 43 20.17 1.49 -14.24
C GLY A 43 19.71 1.80 -12.82
N SER A 44 20.51 2.56 -12.07
CA SER A 44 20.22 2.95 -10.69
C SER A 44 18.94 3.78 -10.59
N THR A 45 18.80 4.84 -11.41
CA THR A 45 17.61 5.69 -11.39
C THR A 45 16.34 4.90 -11.71
N LYS A 46 16.38 4.01 -12.72
CA LYS A 46 15.23 3.14 -13.05
C LYS A 46 14.85 2.23 -11.90
N ARG A 47 15.84 1.65 -11.20
CA ARG A 47 15.60 0.77 -10.06
C ARG A 47 14.96 1.52 -8.89
N VAL A 48 15.42 2.73 -8.59
CA VAL A 48 14.85 3.57 -7.52
C VAL A 48 13.39 3.93 -7.83
N ILE A 49 13.09 4.34 -9.06
CA ILE A 49 11.71 4.65 -9.48
C ILE A 49 10.82 3.40 -9.39
N ALA A 50 11.31 2.24 -9.84
CA ALA A 50 10.56 1.00 -9.76
C ALA A 50 10.27 0.60 -8.30
N GLN A 51 11.23 0.78 -7.40
CA GLN A 51 11.05 0.54 -5.96
C GLN A 51 9.99 1.48 -5.38
N TYR A 52 10.09 2.78 -5.65
CA TYR A 52 9.10 3.77 -5.18
C TYR A 52 7.69 3.42 -5.65
N ASN A 53 7.53 3.04 -6.92
CA ASN A 53 6.23 2.63 -7.45
C ASN A 53 5.67 1.37 -6.77
N ARG A 54 6.55 0.42 -6.40
CA ARG A 54 6.18 -0.80 -5.68
C ARG A 54 5.75 -0.51 -4.25
N ASP A 55 6.45 0.39 -3.58
CA ASP A 55 6.16 0.82 -2.22
C ASP A 55 4.84 1.61 -2.18
N ALA A 56 4.64 2.54 -3.12
CA ALA A 56 3.39 3.28 -3.28
C ALA A 56 2.20 2.35 -3.54
N LEU A 57 2.39 1.30 -4.36
CA LEU A 57 1.36 0.29 -4.62
C LEU A 57 1.03 -0.52 -3.39
N THR A 58 2.04 -0.95 -2.64
CA THR A 58 1.83 -1.71 -1.41
C THR A 58 1.08 -0.85 -0.40
N ALA A 59 1.49 0.41 -0.21
CA ALA A 59 0.82 1.35 0.69
C ALA A 59 -0.65 1.60 0.29
N ALA A 60 -0.92 1.78 -1.01
CA ALA A 60 -2.28 1.99 -1.51
C ALA A 60 -3.17 0.74 -1.30
N VAL A 61 -2.64 -0.45 -1.56
CA VAL A 61 -3.36 -1.72 -1.32
C VAL A 61 -3.63 -1.92 0.17
N GLN A 62 -2.69 -1.62 1.06
CA GLN A 62 -2.90 -1.71 2.50
C GLN A 62 -3.98 -0.74 2.99
N ALA A 63 -3.98 0.50 2.48
CA ALA A 63 -5.03 1.47 2.79
C ALA A 63 -6.41 0.97 2.35
N LEU A 64 -6.50 0.37 1.17
CA LEU A 64 -7.74 -0.19 0.63
C LEU A 64 -8.23 -1.41 1.43
N VAL A 65 -7.32 -2.32 1.81
CA VAL A 65 -7.64 -3.48 2.65
C VAL A 65 -8.11 -3.05 4.04
N LEU A 66 -7.49 -2.01 4.62
CA LEU A 66 -7.93 -1.43 5.89
C LEU A 66 -9.33 -0.83 5.75
N ALA A 67 -9.59 -0.10 4.67
CA ALA A 67 -10.91 0.45 4.36
C ALA A 67 -11.95 -0.66 4.19
N GLY A 68 -11.61 -1.75 3.49
CA GLY A 68 -12.42 -2.96 3.37
C GLY A 68 -12.77 -3.60 4.72
N ARG A 69 -11.81 -3.70 5.63
CA ARG A 69 -12.07 -4.22 6.98
C ARG A 69 -13.10 -3.37 7.74
N LYS A 70 -13.01 -2.03 7.62
CA LYS A 70 -13.98 -1.11 8.21
C LYS A 70 -15.35 -1.18 7.52
N ALA A 71 -15.38 -1.39 6.20
CA ALA A 71 -16.61 -1.60 5.43
C ALA A 71 -17.32 -2.92 5.80
N ALA A 72 -16.60 -4.02 6.00
CA ALA A 72 -17.19 -5.29 6.44
C ALA A 72 -17.86 -5.19 7.83
N GLY A 73 -17.34 -4.32 8.69
CA GLY A 73 -17.88 -4.01 10.02
C GLY A 73 -18.77 -2.77 10.06
N TRP A 74 -19.27 -2.30 8.91
CA TRP A 74 -19.93 -0.99 8.79
C TRP A 74 -21.13 -0.81 9.74
N ASN A 75 -21.92 -1.86 9.98
CA ASN A 75 -23.03 -1.79 10.92
C ASN A 75 -22.59 -1.60 12.39
N ALA A 76 -21.43 -2.15 12.77
CA ALA A 76 -20.90 -2.13 14.13
C ALA A 76 -20.23 -0.81 14.53
N ILE A 77 -19.96 0.09 13.56
CA ILE A 77 -19.34 1.40 13.79
C ILE A 77 -20.37 2.52 13.94
N GLY A 78 -20.07 3.48 14.81
CA GLY A 78 -20.94 4.64 15.09
C GLY A 78 -21.03 5.62 13.92
N THR A 79 -22.03 6.51 13.93
CA THR A 79 -22.31 7.44 12.81
C THR A 79 -21.17 8.40 12.50
N ILE A 80 -20.49 8.94 13.52
CA ILE A 80 -19.31 9.79 13.35
C ILE A 80 -18.14 9.01 12.75
N GLU A 81 -17.92 7.78 13.21
CA GLU A 81 -16.86 6.92 12.67
C GLU A 81 -17.14 6.56 11.21
N ARG A 82 -18.40 6.38 10.81
CA ARG A 82 -18.77 6.13 9.40
C ARG A 82 -18.32 7.24 8.46
N VAL A 83 -18.50 8.51 8.84
CA VAL A 83 -18.02 9.65 8.03
C VAL A 83 -16.49 9.61 7.90
N GLN A 84 -15.78 9.29 8.97
CA GLN A 84 -14.32 9.12 8.93
C GLN A 84 -13.91 7.96 8.01
N VAL A 85 -14.63 6.83 8.06
CA VAL A 85 -14.37 5.67 7.20
C VAL A 85 -14.64 6.00 5.74
N ASP A 86 -15.71 6.73 5.42
CA ASP A 86 -15.99 7.17 4.05
C ASP A 86 -14.87 8.07 3.52
N HIS A 87 -14.33 8.96 4.35
CA HIS A 87 -13.16 9.76 3.98
C HIS A 87 -11.93 8.89 3.72
N LEU A 88 -11.65 7.90 4.59
CA LEU A 88 -10.54 6.96 4.41
C LEU A 88 -10.69 6.12 3.13
N ILE A 89 -11.92 5.70 2.79
CA ILE A 89 -12.21 5.01 1.52
C ILE A 89 -11.88 5.93 0.34
N GLY A 90 -12.37 7.17 0.35
CA GLY A 90 -12.11 8.14 -0.72
C GLY A 90 -10.62 8.47 -0.89
N GLU A 91 -9.87 8.61 0.20
CA GLU A 91 -8.42 8.80 0.14
C GLU A 91 -7.70 7.57 -0.42
N ALA A 92 -8.06 6.36 0.02
CA ALA A 92 -7.43 5.13 -0.45
C ALA A 92 -7.71 4.89 -1.95
N GLU A 93 -8.92 5.16 -2.39
CA GLU A 93 -9.31 5.08 -3.80
C GLU A 93 -8.54 6.10 -4.64
N THR A 94 -8.46 7.35 -4.16
CA THR A 94 -7.70 8.42 -4.84
C THR A 94 -6.22 8.03 -4.98
N ARG A 95 -5.61 7.50 -3.91
CA ARG A 95 -4.23 6.99 -3.97
C ARG A 95 -4.09 5.94 -5.08
N ILE A 96 -4.96 4.93 -5.13
CA ILE A 96 -4.92 3.92 -6.20
C ILE A 96 -5.07 4.54 -7.58
N ARG A 97 -6.00 5.47 -7.80
CA ARG A 97 -6.22 6.07 -9.12
C ARG A 97 -5.00 6.86 -9.62
N LEU A 98 -4.23 7.45 -8.70
CA LEU A 98 -3.03 8.22 -9.02
C LEU A 98 -1.78 7.36 -9.24
N LEU A 99 -1.86 6.05 -9.03
CA LEU A 99 -0.71 5.18 -9.19
C LEU A 99 -0.30 5.02 -10.68
N PRO A 100 1.01 5.08 -10.99
CA PRO A 100 1.52 4.83 -12.33
C PRO A 100 1.62 3.32 -12.65
N VAL A 101 0.51 2.60 -12.47
CA VAL A 101 0.45 1.13 -12.57
C VAL A 101 -0.71 0.73 -13.50
N PRO A 102 -0.50 -0.26 -14.41
CA PRO A 102 -1.56 -0.69 -15.30
C PRO A 102 -2.75 -1.25 -14.53
N GLY A 103 -3.95 -0.83 -14.95
CA GLY A 103 -5.21 -1.29 -14.37
C GLY A 103 -5.55 -0.69 -13.01
N ALA A 104 -4.81 0.33 -12.54
CA ALA A 104 -5.11 1.02 -11.28
C ALA A 104 -6.54 1.59 -11.24
N ALA A 105 -6.97 2.27 -12.31
CA ALA A 105 -8.35 2.77 -12.41
C ALA A 105 -9.41 1.65 -12.39
N LEU A 106 -9.13 0.50 -13.03
CA LEU A 106 -10.03 -0.65 -13.00
C LEU A 106 -10.11 -1.25 -11.59
N ALA A 107 -8.97 -1.37 -10.91
CA ALA A 107 -8.91 -1.85 -9.53
C ALA A 107 -9.68 -0.91 -8.58
N ALA A 108 -9.57 0.40 -8.77
CA ALA A 108 -10.32 1.40 -7.98
C ALA A 108 -11.84 1.26 -8.16
N ASN A 109 -12.33 1.20 -9.41
CA ASN A 109 -13.75 1.05 -9.68
C ASN A 109 -14.30 -0.29 -9.15
N TRP A 110 -13.55 -1.37 -9.34
CA TRP A 110 -13.92 -2.68 -8.81
C TRP A 110 -13.95 -2.68 -7.29
N ALA A 111 -12.97 -2.04 -6.65
CA ALA A 111 -12.90 -1.94 -5.21
C ALA A 111 -14.03 -1.09 -4.63
N ALA A 112 -14.41 0.01 -5.27
CA ALA A 112 -15.52 0.84 -4.85
C ALA A 112 -16.83 0.03 -4.81
N HIS A 113 -17.09 -0.77 -5.85
CA HIS A 113 -18.27 -1.64 -5.88
C HIS A 113 -18.25 -2.70 -4.77
N GLN A 114 -17.12 -3.36 -4.55
CA GLN A 114 -16.98 -4.35 -3.47
C GLN A 114 -17.15 -3.73 -2.07
N LEU A 115 -16.60 -2.54 -1.85
CA LEU A 115 -16.75 -1.83 -0.58
C LEU A 115 -18.21 -1.47 -0.31
N GLU A 116 -18.96 -1.07 -1.35
CA GLU A 116 -20.38 -0.80 -1.22
C GLU A 116 -21.18 -2.07 -0.91
N ASP A 117 -20.89 -3.17 -1.61
CA ASP A 117 -21.52 -4.46 -1.34
C ASP A 117 -21.24 -4.96 0.09
N MET A 118 -20.00 -4.84 0.56
CA MET A 118 -19.62 -5.14 1.95
C MET A 118 -20.39 -4.26 2.96
N LYS A 119 -20.54 -2.96 2.69
CA LYS A 119 -21.32 -2.04 3.54
C LYS A 119 -22.78 -2.48 3.61
N ARG A 120 -23.39 -2.81 2.47
CA ARG A 120 -24.79 -3.29 2.38
C ARG A 120 -24.99 -4.60 3.14
N ASN A 121 -24.08 -5.57 2.95
CA ASN A 121 -24.20 -6.90 3.56
C ASN A 121 -23.82 -6.92 5.05
N SER A 122 -23.07 -5.94 5.55
CA SER A 122 -22.61 -5.90 6.96
C SER A 122 -23.71 -5.91 8.02
N ALA A 123 -24.93 -5.47 7.69
CA ALA A 123 -26.02 -5.30 8.65
C ALA A 123 -26.79 -6.60 8.95
N GLY A 124 -27.03 -7.43 7.94
CA GLY A 124 -27.75 -8.70 8.07
C GLY A 124 -26.87 -9.94 7.86
N PHE A 125 -25.76 -9.75 7.17
CA PHE A 125 -24.86 -10.82 6.74
C PHE A 125 -23.39 -10.38 6.93
N SER A 126 -23.01 -10.11 8.18
CA SER A 126 -21.64 -10.44 8.62
C SER A 126 -21.35 -11.90 8.25
N PHE A 127 -20.17 -12.48 8.34
CA PHE A 127 -19.84 -13.71 7.60
C PHE A 127 -19.83 -13.52 6.07
N GLN A 128 -20.93 -13.18 5.38
CA GLN A 128 -20.86 -12.87 3.94
C GLN A 128 -19.96 -11.67 3.67
N ALA A 129 -20.11 -10.59 4.45
CA ALA A 129 -19.24 -9.42 4.38
C ALA A 129 -17.75 -9.75 4.69
N GLN A 130 -17.50 -10.79 5.48
CA GLN A 130 -16.15 -11.25 5.84
C GLN A 130 -15.57 -12.18 4.77
N GLN A 131 -16.41 -12.96 4.09
CA GLN A 131 -16.01 -13.74 2.92
C GLN A 131 -15.65 -12.82 1.76
N THR A 132 -16.51 -11.83 1.46
CA THR A 132 -16.22 -10.82 0.43
C THR A 132 -14.96 -10.03 0.78
N LEU A 133 -14.71 -9.71 2.06
CA LEU A 133 -13.42 -9.13 2.50
C LEU A 133 -12.21 -10.01 2.16
N ALA A 134 -12.31 -11.33 2.34
CA ALA A 134 -11.21 -12.24 2.06
C ALA A 134 -10.91 -12.28 0.55
N GLU A 135 -11.94 -12.46 -0.28
CA GLU A 135 -11.82 -12.43 -1.74
C GLU A 135 -11.32 -11.06 -2.24
N TYR A 136 -11.80 -9.99 -1.61
CA TYR A 136 -11.39 -8.63 -1.89
C TYR A 136 -9.89 -8.43 -1.70
N ARG A 137 -9.39 -8.79 -0.52
CA ARG A 137 -7.97 -8.73 -0.17
C ARG A 137 -7.13 -9.58 -1.12
N ASP A 138 -7.55 -10.81 -1.36
CA ASP A 138 -6.76 -11.77 -2.13
C ASP A 138 -6.64 -11.34 -3.60
N ARG A 139 -7.70 -10.76 -4.19
CA ARG A 139 -7.66 -10.18 -5.54
C ARG A 139 -6.81 -8.91 -5.62
N LEU A 140 -6.83 -8.06 -4.59
CA LEU A 140 -5.93 -6.89 -4.53
C LEU A 140 -4.46 -7.32 -4.40
N ILE A 141 -4.17 -8.36 -3.62
CA ILE A 141 -2.82 -8.92 -3.51
C ILE A 141 -2.39 -9.54 -4.85
N ALA A 142 -3.24 -10.34 -5.48
CA ALA A 142 -2.96 -10.93 -6.79
C ALA A 142 -2.70 -9.86 -7.87
N TRP A 143 -3.47 -8.76 -7.84
CA TRP A 143 -3.20 -7.60 -8.68
C TRP A 143 -1.88 -6.91 -8.33
N SER A 144 -1.58 -6.73 -7.04
CA SER A 144 -0.34 -6.13 -6.57
C SER A 144 0.88 -6.90 -7.10
N GLU A 145 0.82 -8.23 -7.15
CA GLU A 145 1.86 -9.09 -7.69
C GLU A 145 1.96 -8.99 -9.22
N LYS A 146 0.82 -9.00 -9.92
CA LYS A 146 0.74 -9.01 -11.38
C LYS A 146 -0.21 -7.92 -11.92
N PRO A 147 0.20 -6.63 -11.91
CA PRO A 147 -0.73 -5.55 -12.26
C PRO A 147 -1.20 -5.57 -13.72
N ARG A 148 -0.39 -6.12 -14.63
CA ARG A 148 -0.75 -6.24 -16.06
C ARG A 148 -1.93 -7.17 -16.31
N HIS A 149 -2.25 -8.07 -15.39
CA HIS A 149 -3.41 -8.97 -15.48
C HIS A 149 -4.71 -8.35 -14.96
N ALA A 150 -4.70 -7.08 -14.51
CA ALA A 150 -5.85 -6.37 -13.96
C ALA A 150 -7.10 -6.43 -14.84
N LYS A 151 -6.96 -6.35 -16.18
CA LYS A 151 -8.10 -6.40 -17.09
C LYS A 151 -8.87 -7.73 -16.97
N LYS A 152 -8.18 -8.84 -16.76
CA LYS A 152 -8.83 -10.14 -16.57
C LYS A 152 -9.39 -10.30 -15.16
N LEU A 153 -8.68 -9.78 -14.15
CA LEU A 153 -9.07 -9.91 -12.73
C LEU A 153 -10.27 -9.03 -12.35
N PHE A 154 -10.32 -7.79 -12.84
CA PHE A 154 -11.34 -6.81 -12.46
C PHE A 154 -12.26 -6.44 -13.62
N GLY A 155 -11.74 -6.43 -14.86
CA GLY A 155 -12.52 -6.03 -16.02
C GLY A 155 -13.70 -6.95 -16.29
N ALA A 156 -13.52 -8.27 -16.13
CA ALA A 156 -14.61 -9.24 -16.31
C ALA A 156 -15.73 -9.06 -15.29
N ASP A 157 -15.39 -8.80 -14.03
CA ASP A 157 -16.39 -8.53 -12.97
C ASP A 157 -17.13 -7.22 -13.25
N LEU A 158 -16.40 -6.15 -13.60
CA LEU A 158 -17.00 -4.87 -13.95
C LEU A 158 -17.91 -4.98 -15.17
N GLU A 159 -17.51 -5.74 -16.20
CA GLU A 159 -18.36 -6.02 -17.36
C GLU A 159 -19.61 -6.77 -16.96
N ARG A 160 -19.49 -7.81 -16.13
CA ARG A 160 -20.65 -8.55 -15.60
C ARG A 160 -21.61 -7.62 -14.86
N TRP A 161 -21.13 -6.80 -13.92
CA TRP A 161 -21.97 -5.90 -13.14
C TRP A 161 -22.65 -4.83 -13.99
N LYS A 162 -22.01 -4.37 -15.07
CA LYS A 162 -22.64 -3.47 -16.03
C LYS A 162 -23.85 -4.08 -16.74
N TYR A 163 -23.87 -5.40 -16.94
CA TYR A 163 -25.02 -6.10 -17.54
C TYR A 163 -26.05 -6.54 -16.50
N GLU A 164 -25.65 -6.69 -15.22
CA GLU A 164 -26.55 -7.03 -14.11
C GLU A 164 -27.32 -5.82 -13.58
N ALA A 165 -26.79 -4.60 -13.74
CA ALA A 165 -27.47 -3.37 -13.40
C ALA A 165 -28.71 -3.15 -14.29
N ASP A 166 -29.86 -2.84 -13.68
CA ASP A 166 -31.13 -2.62 -14.38
C ASP A 166 -30.97 -1.49 -15.42
N PRO A 167 -31.37 -1.69 -16.69
CA PRO A 167 -31.30 -0.65 -17.72
C PRO A 167 -32.03 0.65 -17.33
N ALA A 168 -33.05 0.60 -16.46
CA ALA A 168 -33.73 1.80 -15.96
C ALA A 168 -32.84 2.61 -15.00
N GLU A 169 -32.09 1.97 -14.11
CA GLU A 169 -31.14 2.65 -13.22
C GLU A 169 -29.99 3.27 -14.03
N GLN A 170 -29.54 2.60 -15.09
CA GLN A 170 -28.50 3.15 -15.98
C GLN A 170 -28.95 4.43 -16.70
N GLN A 171 -30.23 4.50 -17.10
CA GLN A 171 -30.79 5.72 -17.70
C GLN A 171 -30.88 6.86 -16.69
N LEU A 172 -31.29 6.59 -15.45
CA LEU A 172 -31.35 7.61 -14.40
C LEU A 172 -29.97 8.17 -14.06
N VAL A 173 -28.95 7.32 -13.97
CA VAL A 173 -27.57 7.76 -13.73
C VAL A 173 -27.05 8.60 -14.90
N ALA A 174 -27.38 8.22 -16.14
CA ALA A 174 -27.00 9.01 -17.32
C ALA A 174 -27.71 10.37 -17.34
N GLU A 175 -29.00 10.42 -17.03
CA GLU A 175 -29.78 11.65 -16.94
C GLU A 175 -29.25 12.57 -15.84
N GLN A 176 -28.86 12.01 -14.70
CA GLN A 176 -28.24 12.76 -13.61
C GLN A 176 -26.87 13.32 -14.00
N ALA A 177 -26.04 12.55 -14.71
CA ALA A 177 -24.76 13.04 -15.23
C ALA A 177 -24.96 14.15 -16.28
N HIS A 178 -25.98 14.05 -17.14
CA HIS A 178 -26.34 15.10 -18.08
C HIS A 178 -26.82 16.38 -17.34
N TRP A 179 -27.65 16.23 -16.32
CA TRP A 179 -28.11 17.34 -15.49
C TRP A 179 -26.97 18.05 -14.73
N GLU A 180 -25.99 17.30 -14.23
CA GLU A 180 -24.80 17.86 -13.58
C GLU A 180 -23.88 18.57 -14.58
N ALA A 181 -23.73 18.02 -15.80
CA ALA A 181 -22.95 18.64 -16.86
C ALA A 181 -23.56 19.97 -17.33
N GLU A 182 -24.89 20.08 -17.39
CA GLU A 182 -25.60 21.32 -17.73
C GLU A 182 -25.49 22.39 -16.64
N ARG A 183 -25.32 22.00 -15.37
CA ARG A 183 -25.19 22.91 -14.22
C ARG A 183 -23.75 23.41 -13.98
N THR A 184 -22.75 22.71 -14.49
CA THR A 184 -21.33 23.07 -14.32
C THR A 184 -20.90 24.36 -15.04
N PRO A 185 -21.34 24.70 -16.28
CA PRO A 185 -20.94 25.95 -16.94
C PRO A 185 -21.45 27.22 -16.22
N GLU A 186 -22.52 27.13 -15.44
CA GLU A 186 -23.11 28.28 -14.75
C GLU A 186 -22.37 28.62 -13.44
N ARG A 187 -21.69 27.64 -12.82
CA ARG A 187 -20.88 27.86 -11.62
C ARG A 187 -19.51 28.48 -11.92
N GLU A 188 -18.96 28.22 -13.11
CA GLU A 188 -17.68 28.81 -13.54
C GLU A 188 -17.84 30.29 -13.96
N SER A 189 -19.02 30.66 -14.47
CA SER A 189 -19.34 32.08 -14.77
C SER A 189 -19.69 32.90 -13.53
N ALA A 190 -19.98 32.28 -12.39
CA ALA A 190 -20.22 32.96 -11.10
C ALA A 190 -18.93 33.21 -10.28
N ALA A 191 -17.77 32.71 -10.71
CA ALA A 191 -16.50 32.82 -9.97
C ALA A 191 -15.66 34.07 -10.33
N VAL A 192 -16.13 34.96 -11.21
CA VAL A 192 -15.45 36.22 -11.53
C VAL A 192 -16.18 37.40 -10.88
N THR A 193 -16.22 37.46 -9.55
CA THR A 193 -16.35 38.73 -8.83
C THR A 193 -15.76 38.58 -7.42
N PRO A 194 -14.60 39.18 -7.10
CA PRO A 194 -14.11 39.22 -5.73
C PRO A 194 -14.92 40.27 -4.96
N ALA A 195 -15.85 39.82 -4.11
CA ALA A 195 -16.51 40.68 -3.14
C ALA A 195 -15.69 40.70 -1.84
N THR A 196 -15.20 41.90 -1.54
CA THR A 196 -14.33 42.33 -0.46
C THR A 196 -14.86 41.98 0.94
N SER A 197 -13.97 41.47 1.79
CA SER A 197 -14.15 41.30 3.24
C SER A 197 -14.60 42.60 3.93
N THR A 198 -15.67 42.53 4.73
CA THR A 198 -16.02 43.58 5.69
C THR A 198 -16.12 42.99 7.09
N THR A 199 -15.26 43.50 7.96
CA THR A 199 -15.21 43.34 9.41
C THR A 199 -16.47 43.88 10.08
N ALA A 200 -17.07 43.15 11.02
CA ALA A 200 -18.09 43.68 11.93
C ALA A 200 -18.01 43.02 13.33
N THR A 201 -17.21 43.67 14.17
CA THR A 201 -17.44 44.09 15.56
C THR A 201 -18.50 43.38 16.43
N VAL A 202 -18.00 42.95 17.59
CA VAL A 202 -18.69 42.48 18.81
C VAL A 202 -19.67 43.52 19.37
N ALA A 203 -20.88 43.09 19.75
CA ALA A 203 -21.74 43.82 20.68
C ALA A 203 -22.39 42.86 21.71
N ARG A 204 -22.00 43.08 22.97
CA ARG A 204 -22.51 42.53 24.22
C ARG A 204 -23.86 43.18 24.54
N ALA A 205 -24.85 42.39 24.96
CA ALA A 205 -26.08 42.89 25.57
C ALA A 205 -26.49 42.00 26.76
N GLU A 206 -27.09 42.64 27.75
CA GLU A 206 -27.12 42.26 29.16
C GLU A 206 -28.23 41.28 29.54
N THR A 207 -28.00 40.59 30.66
CA THR A 207 -28.98 39.84 31.46
C THR A 207 -30.09 40.76 31.98
N PRO A 208 -31.27 40.20 32.31
CA PRO A 208 -31.55 40.17 33.75
C PRO A 208 -32.08 38.82 34.24
N SER A 209 -31.40 38.28 35.25
CA SER A 209 -31.90 37.21 36.12
C SER A 209 -32.91 37.78 37.13
N ARG A 210 -34.02 37.07 37.33
CA ARG A 210 -34.88 37.23 38.51
C ARG A 210 -35.45 35.88 38.94
N SER A 211 -34.88 35.29 39.99
CA SER A 211 -35.62 34.75 41.15
C SER A 211 -34.62 34.13 42.12
N ALA A 212 -34.62 34.67 43.33
CA ALA A 212 -33.86 34.22 44.48
C ALA A 212 -34.83 33.52 45.45
N VAL A 213 -34.41 32.38 46.02
CA VAL A 213 -34.68 31.98 47.42
C VAL A 213 -33.52 31.04 47.83
N GLY A 214 -32.73 31.43 48.84
CA GLY A 214 -31.64 30.62 49.44
C GLY A 214 -32.13 29.81 50.65
N PRO A 215 -31.31 29.58 51.69
CA PRO A 215 -29.92 29.13 51.72
C PRO A 215 -29.76 27.90 52.66
N MET A 216 -28.68 27.11 52.53
CA MET A 216 -28.14 26.35 53.66
C MET A 216 -26.62 26.17 53.49
N SER A 217 -25.92 26.61 54.54
CA SER A 217 -24.46 26.61 54.71
C SER A 217 -23.85 25.21 54.71
N SER A 218 -22.59 25.11 54.25
CA SER A 218 -21.48 24.50 55.02
C SER A 218 -20.15 24.61 54.27
N ASP A 219 -19.25 25.40 54.86
CA ASP A 219 -17.80 25.25 55.03
C ASP A 219 -16.93 24.53 53.96
N GLU A 220 -15.92 25.28 53.49
CA GLU A 220 -14.68 24.90 52.76
C GLU A 220 -13.50 25.09 53.79
N PRO A 221 -12.33 24.37 53.79
CA PRO A 221 -11.28 24.39 52.72
C PRO A 221 -10.33 23.16 52.64
N PRO A 222 -9.19 23.21 51.93
CA PRO A 222 -9.02 23.29 50.47
C PRO A 222 -8.09 22.17 49.92
N VAL A 223 -8.14 21.84 48.62
CA VAL A 223 -7.04 21.08 47.97
C VAL A 223 -6.75 21.62 46.56
N THR A 224 -5.51 22.07 46.38
CA THR A 224 -4.88 22.64 45.18
C THR A 224 -4.65 21.59 44.07
N PRO A 225 -4.70 21.96 42.76
CA PRO A 225 -4.49 21.06 41.62
C PRO A 225 -3.01 20.89 41.23
N PRO A 226 -2.67 19.82 40.48
CA PRO A 226 -1.68 19.89 39.41
C PRO A 226 -2.23 19.29 38.10
N ASN A 227 -2.29 20.03 37.01
CA ASN A 227 -1.22 20.41 36.07
C ASN A 227 -1.30 19.56 34.79
N ALA A 228 -1.16 20.27 33.67
CA ALA A 228 -1.32 19.80 32.31
C ALA A 228 -0.15 18.92 31.83
N GLY A 229 -0.44 18.11 30.81
CA GLY A 229 0.53 17.77 29.76
C GLY A 229 0.78 16.29 29.56
N THR A 230 0.22 15.72 28.48
CA THR A 230 1.01 14.89 27.54
C THR A 230 0.26 14.72 26.21
N PRO A 231 0.75 15.30 25.09
CA PRO A 231 0.31 14.90 23.75
C PRO A 231 0.92 13.55 23.38
N LEU A 232 0.10 12.63 22.85
CA LEU A 232 0.57 11.39 22.23
C LEU A 232 1.32 11.74 20.93
N VAL A 233 2.64 11.66 20.99
CA VAL A 233 3.54 11.82 19.85
C VAL A 233 3.39 10.60 18.93
N VAL A 234 2.86 10.81 17.73
CA VAL A 234 2.98 9.89 16.60
C VAL A 234 4.46 9.78 16.24
N SER A 235 5.05 8.61 16.52
CA SER A 235 6.39 8.27 16.03
C SER A 235 6.28 7.76 14.59
N THR A 236 6.65 8.61 13.64
CA THR A 236 7.06 8.19 12.29
C THR A 236 8.48 7.64 12.37
N PRO A 237 8.79 6.43 11.88
CA PRO A 237 10.18 6.05 11.67
C PRO A 237 10.65 6.45 10.26
N PHE A 238 11.89 6.93 10.24
CA PHE A 238 12.91 6.72 9.22
C PHE A 238 13.29 7.89 8.30
N ALA A 239 14.31 8.64 8.75
CA ALA A 239 15.32 9.25 7.90
C ALA A 239 16.71 8.82 8.45
N PRO A 240 17.67 8.36 7.62
CA PRO A 240 18.99 7.96 8.10
C PRO A 240 19.90 9.18 8.25
N GLN A 241 20.38 9.45 9.46
CA GLN A 241 21.47 10.40 9.71
C GLN A 241 22.80 9.66 9.67
N LEU A 242 23.69 10.08 8.76
CA LEU A 242 25.11 9.69 8.76
C LEU A 242 25.81 10.41 9.91
N THR A 243 26.48 9.68 10.80
CA THR A 243 27.52 10.26 11.67
C THR A 243 28.74 9.36 11.71
N THR A 244 29.81 9.86 11.08
CA THR A 244 31.20 9.46 11.29
C THR A 244 31.66 9.84 12.69
N SER A 245 32.23 8.90 13.45
CA SER A 245 32.97 9.20 14.68
C SER A 245 34.38 8.62 14.60
N THR A 246 35.32 9.55 14.60
CA THR A 246 36.78 9.40 14.53
C THR A 246 37.37 9.56 15.94
N SER A 247 38.42 8.78 16.24
CA SER A 247 39.49 8.90 17.28
C SER A 247 39.11 8.82 18.79
N SER A 248 39.57 7.84 19.59
CA SER A 248 40.93 7.47 20.14
C SER A 248 41.27 8.16 21.49
N PRO A 249 42.23 7.69 22.33
CA PRO A 249 42.61 6.33 22.77
C PRO A 249 42.97 6.19 24.30
N GLY A 250 43.28 4.96 24.74
CA GLY A 250 44.10 4.62 25.92
C GLY A 250 43.34 3.84 27.01
N GLY A 251 43.74 2.67 27.52
CA GLY A 251 44.91 1.81 27.35
C GLY A 251 45.18 1.14 28.70
N GLU A 252 45.05 -0.18 28.83
CA GLU A 252 45.83 -0.99 29.78
C GLU A 252 45.70 -2.48 29.40
N ILE A 253 46.80 -3.20 29.60
CA ILE A 253 47.16 -4.49 29.03
C ILE A 253 47.18 -5.49 30.19
N ASP A 254 46.58 -6.67 30.05
CA ASP A 254 47.14 -7.87 30.69
C ASP A 254 46.93 -9.10 29.82
N ALA A 255 47.97 -9.92 29.74
CA ALA A 255 48.15 -10.98 28.76
C ALA A 255 48.50 -12.30 29.45
N ARG A 256 47.80 -13.38 29.08
CA ARG A 256 48.16 -14.82 29.09
C ARG A 256 46.85 -15.56 28.76
N GLU A 257 46.73 -16.45 27.78
CA GLU A 257 47.63 -17.50 27.31
C GLU A 257 47.17 -17.95 25.89
N SER A 258 48.13 -18.20 25.01
CA SER A 258 47.98 -18.73 23.63
C SER A 258 47.38 -20.15 23.67
N ASP A 259 46.57 -20.64 22.72
CA ASP A 259 46.89 -20.95 21.31
C ASP A 259 45.62 -21.52 20.57
N PRO A 260 45.63 -21.88 19.26
CA PRO A 260 44.69 -21.26 18.29
C PRO A 260 43.80 -22.21 17.43
N VAL A 261 42.70 -21.63 16.87
CA VAL A 261 42.04 -21.90 15.54
C VAL A 261 41.25 -23.24 15.38
N PRO A 262 40.20 -23.41 14.52
CA PRO A 262 39.67 -22.55 13.44
C PRO A 262 38.14 -22.26 13.42
N THR A 263 37.81 -21.16 12.74
CA THR A 263 36.79 -21.00 11.70
C THR A 263 35.96 -22.25 11.33
N GLN A 264 34.66 -22.26 11.69
CA GLN A 264 33.62 -22.91 10.89
C GLN A 264 33.07 -21.83 9.93
N ALA A 265 33.27 -21.87 8.61
CA ALA A 265 33.07 -22.93 7.62
C ALA A 265 31.58 -23.21 7.35
N PHE A 266 31.09 -22.56 6.30
CA PHE A 266 30.20 -23.08 5.25
C PHE A 266 29.16 -24.13 5.69
N VAL A 267 27.90 -23.71 5.78
CA VAL A 267 26.76 -24.64 5.74
C VAL A 267 26.66 -25.17 4.30
N VAL A 268 27.24 -26.35 4.09
CA VAL A 268 26.97 -27.22 2.95
C VAL A 268 25.71 -28.02 3.33
N GLU A 269 24.61 -27.73 2.64
CA GLU A 269 23.37 -28.49 2.77
C GLU A 269 23.57 -29.88 2.14
N HIS A 270 23.76 -30.87 3.01
CA HIS A 270 23.78 -32.27 2.63
C HIS A 270 22.39 -32.69 2.15
N ARG A 271 22.32 -33.02 0.86
CA ARG A 271 21.27 -33.85 0.27
C ARG A 271 21.31 -35.23 0.93
N GLY A 272 20.40 -35.46 1.87
CA GLY A 272 20.18 -36.73 2.54
C GLY A 272 18.71 -37.14 2.41
N GLU A 273 18.50 -38.30 1.81
CA GLU A 273 17.44 -39.29 1.98
C GLU A 273 16.04 -38.85 2.48
N SER A 274 15.03 -39.21 1.69
CA SER A 274 13.61 -39.17 2.04
C SER A 274 13.27 -39.94 3.33
N PRO A 275 12.45 -39.39 4.24
CA PRO A 275 11.84 -40.18 5.30
C PRO A 275 10.61 -40.94 4.76
N SER A 276 10.72 -42.26 4.71
CA SER A 276 9.61 -43.20 4.51
C SER A 276 8.57 -43.02 5.63
N THR A 277 7.33 -42.80 5.24
CA THR A 277 6.18 -42.63 6.14
C THR A 277 5.69 -44.01 6.64
N PRO A 278 5.12 -44.10 7.87
CA PRO A 278 4.90 -45.35 8.61
C PRO A 278 3.79 -46.23 8.02
N GLY A 279 3.89 -47.53 8.24
CA GLY A 279 2.83 -48.49 7.97
C GLY A 279 1.62 -48.23 8.85
N ASP A 280 0.47 -48.04 8.20
CA ASP A 280 -0.85 -47.99 8.82
C ASP A 280 -1.73 -49.02 8.10
N ASP A 281 -1.51 -50.28 8.46
CA ASP A 281 -2.17 -51.46 7.90
C ASP A 281 -3.42 -51.74 8.76
N SER A 282 -4.42 -50.83 8.76
CA SER A 282 -5.74 -51.01 9.40
C SER A 282 -6.77 -49.91 9.04
N ALA A 283 -6.90 -49.55 7.77
CA ALA A 283 -8.03 -48.75 7.29
C ALA A 283 -9.03 -49.64 6.50
N PRO A 284 -10.31 -49.74 6.89
CA PRO A 284 -11.30 -50.47 6.10
C PRO A 284 -11.51 -49.79 4.74
N PRO A 285 -11.77 -50.56 3.67
CA PRO A 285 -11.89 -50.02 2.31
C PRO A 285 -13.06 -49.04 2.18
N PRO A 286 -12.97 -48.04 1.28
CA PRO A 286 -14.05 -47.08 1.07
C PRO A 286 -15.31 -47.78 0.56
N MET A 287 -16.42 -47.62 1.27
CA MET A 287 -17.71 -48.16 0.85
C MET A 287 -18.21 -47.46 -0.43
N PRO A 288 -18.77 -48.20 -1.41
CA PRO A 288 -19.36 -47.62 -2.61
C PRO A 288 -20.63 -46.82 -2.28
N ALA A 289 -20.85 -45.74 -3.03
CA ALA A 289 -21.88 -44.70 -2.81
C ALA A 289 -23.36 -45.18 -2.88
N GLN A 290 -23.62 -46.48 -3.02
CA GLN A 290 -24.97 -47.04 -3.05
C GLN A 290 -25.56 -47.23 -1.64
N ASN A 291 -24.76 -47.41 -0.59
CA ASN A 291 -25.27 -47.65 0.77
C ASN A 291 -25.73 -46.40 1.55
N VAL A 292 -25.54 -45.19 1.00
CA VAL A 292 -25.99 -43.94 1.65
C VAL A 292 -27.44 -43.58 1.30
N ARG A 293 -28.01 -44.17 0.24
CA ARG A 293 -29.40 -43.90 -0.17
C ARG A 293 -30.45 -44.70 0.60
N ASP A 294 -30.10 -45.84 1.18
CA ASP A 294 -31.07 -46.68 1.92
C ASP A 294 -31.30 -46.24 3.38
N ARG A 295 -30.62 -45.17 3.85
CA ARG A 295 -30.74 -44.70 5.25
C ARG A 295 -31.71 -43.54 5.47
N ILE A 296 -32.35 -43.02 4.42
CA ILE A 296 -33.21 -41.81 4.50
C ILE A 296 -34.67 -42.12 4.14
N ASN A 297 -35.10 -43.39 4.15
CA ASN A 297 -36.52 -43.70 3.95
C ASN A 297 -37.06 -44.68 5.00
N PRO A 298 -37.53 -44.18 6.16
CA PRO A 298 -38.51 -44.90 6.95
C PRO A 298 -39.91 -44.51 6.44
N GLN A 299 -40.38 -45.21 5.41
CA GLN A 299 -41.82 -45.37 5.20
C GLN A 299 -42.22 -46.76 5.70
N ASP A 300 -43.21 -46.74 6.58
CA ASP A 300 -44.31 -47.69 6.71
C ASP A 300 -43.95 -49.18 6.85
N GLU A 301 -44.16 -49.73 8.06
CA GLU A 301 -45.10 -50.84 8.27
C GLU A 301 -45.20 -51.25 9.76
N ASN A 302 -46.47 -51.28 10.21
CA ASN A 302 -47.09 -51.92 11.39
C ASN A 302 -47.09 -51.22 12.76
#